data_AF-A0A8S2P5N7-F1
#
_entry.id   AF-A0A8S2P5N7-F1
#
_cell.length_a   1.000
_cell.length_b   1.000
_cell.length_c   1.000
_cell.angle_alpha   90.00
_cell.angle_beta   90.00
_cell.angle_gamma   90.00
#
_symmetry.space_group_name_H-M   'P 1'
#
loop_
_entity.id
_entity.type
_entity.pdbx_description
1 polymer ?
#
loop_
_entity_poly.entity_id
_entity_poly.type
_entity_poly.pdbx_seq_one_letter_code
_entity_poly.pdbx_strand_id
1 'polypeptide(L)'
;MNSKDQENRARKNCGKMYRKLLSGCDVILDDEKYFKLSGNNVGGNASFYSINPVTSLPNIKFQKRKKFEPKLMIWMAMFSKGFYDVYIHRDLASAHYSNLVKERLHEKNVPLVARQDNPPNVPQARSIETVWALLERKVYENNWEAENLDAFARRIKQKAKEFDQNMLQAMVEGVRKKLRAMWRDGLYSVF
;
A
#
# COMPACT_ATOMS: atom_id res chain seq x y z
N MET A 1 2.17 -25.10 -7.12
CA MET A 1 2.19 -24.16 -8.26
C MET A 1 3.61 -23.66 -8.40
N ASN A 2 4.27 -23.89 -9.54
CA ASN A 2 5.68 -23.54 -9.73
C ASN A 2 5.86 -22.01 -9.74
N SER A 3 6.96 -21.50 -9.18
CA SER A 3 7.31 -20.06 -9.16
C SER A 3 7.24 -19.45 -10.56
N LYS A 4 7.67 -20.21 -11.58
CA LYS A 4 7.65 -19.79 -13.00
C LYS A 4 6.25 -19.65 -13.58
N ASP A 5 5.30 -20.48 -13.13
CA ASP A 5 3.90 -20.39 -13.57
C ASP A 5 3.21 -19.16 -12.97
N GLN A 6 3.54 -18.83 -11.72
CA GLN A 6 3.05 -17.61 -11.07
C GLN A 6 3.57 -16.37 -11.78
N GLU A 7 4.86 -16.36 -12.14
CA GLU A 7 5.49 -15.26 -12.89
C GLU A 7 4.83 -15.07 -14.27
N ASN A 8 4.69 -16.15 -15.04
CA ASN A 8 4.04 -16.10 -16.35
C ASN A 8 2.58 -15.62 -16.27
N ARG A 9 1.84 -16.07 -15.25
CA ARG A 9 0.48 -15.60 -14.99
C ARG A 9 0.44 -14.11 -14.67
N ALA A 10 1.31 -13.64 -13.78
CA ALA A 10 1.40 -12.22 -13.44
C ALA A 10 1.73 -11.36 -14.67
N ARG A 11 2.72 -11.78 -15.48
CA ARG A 11 3.09 -11.08 -16.72
C ARG A 11 1.92 -10.98 -17.70
N LYS A 12 1.20 -12.08 -17.91
CA LYS A 12 0.02 -12.12 -18.79
C LYS A 12 -1.08 -11.18 -18.27
N ASN A 13 -1.31 -11.17 -16.97
CA ASN A 13 -2.31 -10.32 -16.32
C ASN A 13 -1.94 -8.83 -16.37
N CYS A 14 -0.66 -8.47 -16.24
CA CYS A 14 -0.19 -7.10 -16.47
C CYS A 14 -0.57 -6.61 -17.87
N GLY A 15 -0.39 -7.44 -18.90
CA GLY A 15 -0.78 -7.11 -20.28
C GLY A 15 -2.29 -6.94 -20.46
N LYS A 16 -3.12 -7.77 -19.80
CA LYS A 16 -4.59 -7.63 -19.81
C LYS A 16 -5.01 -6.31 -19.16
N MET A 17 -4.45 -6.01 -17.99
CA MET A 17 -4.76 -4.79 -17.25
C MET A 17 -4.31 -3.55 -18.02
N TYR A 18 -3.11 -3.56 -18.60
CA TYR A 18 -2.63 -2.50 -19.49
C TYR A 18 -3.60 -2.21 -20.65
N ARG A 19 -4.09 -3.25 -21.33
CA ARG A 19 -5.07 -3.09 -22.43
C ARG A 19 -6.40 -2.51 -21.94
N LYS A 20 -6.86 -2.86 -20.74
CA LYS A 20 -8.03 -2.22 -20.13
C LYS A 20 -7.79 -0.74 -19.88
N LEU A 21 -6.64 -0.36 -19.31
CA LEU A 21 -6.31 1.05 -19.11
C LEU A 21 -6.15 1.84 -20.42
N LEU A 22 -5.84 1.16 -21.54
CA LEU A 22 -5.84 1.79 -22.86
C LEU A 22 -7.25 2.04 -23.42
N SER A 23 -8.25 1.25 -23.03
CA SER A 23 -9.63 1.40 -23.52
C SER A 23 -10.42 2.53 -22.83
N GLY A 24 -9.74 3.46 -22.16
CA GLY A 24 -10.37 4.61 -21.49
C GLY A 24 -10.71 4.39 -20.02
N CYS A 25 -10.33 3.24 -19.46
CA CYS A 25 -10.58 2.84 -18.08
C CYS A 25 -9.57 3.46 -17.10
N ASP A 26 -10.02 4.02 -15.97
CA ASP A 26 -9.13 4.44 -14.89
C ASP A 26 -8.96 3.34 -13.83
N VAL A 27 -7.87 3.41 -13.04
CA VAL A 27 -7.57 2.47 -11.95
C VAL A 27 -7.62 3.15 -10.59
N ILE A 28 -8.39 2.57 -9.67
CA ILE A 28 -8.28 2.81 -8.23
C ILE A 28 -7.20 1.88 -7.68
N LEU A 29 -6.18 2.48 -7.07
CA LEU A 29 -5.24 1.79 -6.21
C LEU A 29 -5.73 1.93 -4.77
N ASP A 30 -6.08 0.83 -4.13
CA ASP A 30 -6.43 0.78 -2.71
C ASP A 30 -5.54 -0.19 -1.94
N ASP A 31 -5.35 0.09 -0.66
CA ASP A 31 -4.53 -0.72 0.24
C ASP A 31 -4.78 -0.35 1.72
N GLU A 32 -4.40 -1.24 2.64
CA GLU A 32 -4.39 -1.00 4.08
C GLU A 32 -2.97 -1.01 4.67
N LYS A 33 -2.68 -0.05 5.56
CA LYS A 33 -1.44 -0.06 6.34
C LYS A 33 -1.68 0.19 7.82
N TYR A 34 -0.94 -0.54 8.65
CA TYR A 34 -0.90 -0.30 10.09
C TYR A 34 0.14 0.77 10.45
N PHE A 35 -0.28 1.72 11.26
CA PHE A 35 0.53 2.78 11.84
C PHE A 35 0.58 2.63 13.36
N LYS A 36 1.74 2.89 13.97
CA LYS A 36 1.96 2.79 15.42
C LYS A 36 2.06 4.19 16.03
N LEU A 37 1.77 4.34 17.32
CA LEU A 37 1.83 5.67 17.96
C LEU A 37 3.24 6.29 17.91
N SER A 38 4.28 5.46 17.90
CA SER A 38 5.67 5.89 17.71
C SER A 38 6.23 5.46 16.35
N GLY A 39 7.06 6.32 15.77
CA GLY A 39 7.70 6.14 14.47
C GLY A 39 8.89 5.17 14.46
N ASN A 40 8.98 4.24 15.43
CA ASN A 40 10.10 3.30 15.58
C ASN A 40 10.32 2.36 14.37
N ASN A 41 9.46 2.43 13.35
CA ASN A 41 9.63 1.77 12.06
C ASN A 41 10.62 2.50 11.13
N VAL A 42 10.85 3.80 11.36
CA VAL A 42 11.94 4.55 10.73
C VAL A 42 13.15 4.28 11.60
N GLY A 43 14.20 3.67 11.03
CA GLY A 43 15.39 3.27 11.78
C GLY A 43 16.07 4.44 12.47
N GLY A 44 15.66 4.72 13.71
CA GLY A 44 16.32 5.65 14.62
C GLY A 44 17.16 4.89 15.65
N ASN A 45 18.10 5.60 16.27
CA ASN A 45 18.95 5.10 17.36
C ASN A 45 18.18 4.91 18.69
N ALA A 46 16.94 4.41 18.63
CA ALA A 46 16.17 4.03 19.81
C ALA A 46 16.67 2.72 20.46
N SER A 47 17.67 2.07 19.83
CA SER A 47 18.34 0.89 20.38
C SER A 47 19.59 1.30 21.15
N PHE A 48 19.73 0.82 22.38
CA PHE A 48 20.94 1.01 23.17
C PHE A 48 22.03 0.04 22.68
N TYR A 49 23.23 0.56 22.44
CA TYR A 49 24.42 -0.26 22.22
C TYR A 49 25.12 -0.46 23.56
N SER A 50 25.38 -1.71 23.94
CA SER A 50 26.17 -2.03 25.13
C SER A 50 27.35 -2.91 24.75
N ILE A 51 28.54 -2.56 25.24
CA ILE A 51 29.79 -3.27 24.98
C ILE A 51 29.85 -4.57 25.81
N ASN A 52 29.08 -4.67 26.90
CA ASN A 52 29.06 -5.84 27.76
C ASN A 52 27.63 -6.24 28.16
N PRO A 53 27.10 -7.33 27.57
CA PRO A 53 25.81 -7.87 27.94
C PRO A 53 25.73 -8.25 29.41
N VAL A 54 26.82 -8.61 30.09
CA VAL A 54 26.78 -9.04 31.50
C VAL A 54 26.47 -7.87 32.43
N THR A 55 27.08 -6.69 32.20
CA THR A 55 26.94 -5.51 33.07
C THR A 55 25.70 -4.67 32.77
N SER A 56 24.98 -4.96 31.68
CA SER A 56 23.81 -4.17 31.29
C SER A 56 22.64 -4.40 32.26
N LEU A 57 21.98 -3.31 32.67
CA LEU A 57 20.88 -3.37 33.64
C LEU A 57 19.70 -4.22 33.11
N PRO A 58 18.99 -4.99 33.96
CA PRO A 58 17.89 -5.86 33.53
C PRO A 58 16.76 -5.15 32.78
N ASN A 59 16.44 -3.89 33.12
CA ASN A 59 15.43 -3.08 32.42
C ASN A 59 15.87 -2.64 31.01
N ILE A 60 17.18 -2.71 30.70
CA ILE A 60 17.73 -2.49 29.36
C ILE A 60 17.76 -3.81 28.57
N LYS A 61 18.08 -4.93 29.23
CA LYS A 61 18.09 -6.28 28.63
C LYS A 61 16.70 -6.79 28.29
N PHE A 62 15.74 -6.55 29.18
CA PHE A 62 14.41 -7.13 29.14
C PHE A 62 13.37 -6.01 29.09
N GLN A 63 13.13 -5.49 27.89
CA GLN A 63 11.96 -4.63 27.65
C GLN A 63 10.71 -5.49 27.51
N LYS A 64 9.78 -5.33 28.45
CA LYS A 64 8.42 -5.88 28.32
C LYS A 64 7.72 -5.17 27.17
N ARG A 65 7.60 -5.81 26.01
CA ARG A 65 6.75 -5.35 24.92
C ARG A 65 5.33 -5.82 25.16
N LYS A 66 4.35 -4.91 25.05
CA LYS A 66 2.94 -5.34 25.00
C LYS A 66 2.77 -6.23 23.77
N LYS A 67 2.09 -7.38 23.93
CA LYS A 67 1.81 -8.32 22.82
C LYS A 67 1.11 -7.63 21.65
N PHE A 68 0.30 -6.62 21.95
CA PHE A 68 -0.34 -5.74 20.97
C PHE A 68 -0.10 -4.29 21.37
N GLU A 69 0.83 -3.63 20.69
CA GLU A 69 0.99 -2.18 20.77
C GLU A 69 -0.24 -1.50 20.15
N PRO A 70 -0.74 -0.38 20.71
CA PRO A 70 -1.79 0.40 20.08
C PRO A 70 -1.39 0.79 18.67
N LYS A 71 -2.29 0.59 17.71
CA LYS A 71 -2.05 0.86 16.29
C LYS A 71 -3.35 1.25 15.61
N LEU A 72 -3.23 2.06 14.56
CA LEU A 72 -4.34 2.40 13.67
C LEU A 72 -4.16 1.67 12.34
N MET A 73 -5.24 1.09 11.84
CA MET A 73 -5.30 0.59 10.47
C MET A 73 -5.90 1.70 9.60
N ILE A 74 -5.15 2.12 8.59
CA ILE A 74 -5.59 3.15 7.66
C ILE A 74 -5.82 2.47 6.32
N TRP A 75 -7.02 2.66 5.77
CA TRP A 75 -7.35 2.32 4.39
C TRP A 75 -7.31 3.59 3.54
N MET A 76 -6.68 3.51 2.37
CA MET A 76 -6.61 4.62 1.42
C MET A 76 -6.89 4.11 0.01
N ALA A 77 -7.53 4.95 -0.80
CA ALA A 77 -7.74 4.72 -2.21
C ALA A 77 -7.34 5.96 -3.03
N MET A 78 -6.74 5.74 -4.20
CA MET A 78 -6.25 6.78 -5.11
C MET A 78 -6.59 6.45 -6.56
N PHE A 79 -6.86 7.47 -7.38
CA PHE A 79 -7.19 7.35 -8.81
C PHE A 79 -6.69 8.58 -9.58
N SER A 80 -6.67 8.54 -10.92
CA SER A 80 -5.97 9.55 -11.72
C SER A 80 -6.82 10.76 -12.10
N LYS A 81 -8.12 10.64 -12.43
CA LYS A 81 -9.03 11.80 -12.64
C LYS A 81 -10.50 11.42 -12.86
N GLY A 82 -11.38 12.44 -12.84
CA GLY A 82 -12.84 12.37 -12.82
C GLY A 82 -13.50 11.42 -13.84
N PHE A 83 -14.47 10.66 -13.31
CA PHE A 83 -15.23 9.56 -13.88
C PHE A 83 -15.39 9.52 -15.41
N TYR A 84 -14.84 8.45 -16.00
CA TYR A 84 -15.50 7.60 -17.01
C TYR A 84 -15.03 6.15 -16.72
N ASP A 85 -15.94 5.26 -16.33
CA ASP A 85 -15.70 3.85 -15.92
C ASP A 85 -14.47 3.57 -15.03
N VAL A 86 -14.68 3.60 -13.72
CA VAL A 86 -13.65 3.46 -12.69
C VAL A 86 -13.41 1.98 -12.32
N TYR A 87 -12.18 1.47 -12.47
CA TYR A 87 -11.81 0.08 -12.14
C TYR A 87 -11.09 0.00 -10.81
N ILE A 88 -11.47 -0.96 -9.95
CA ILE A 88 -10.76 -1.16 -8.68
C ILE A 88 -9.66 -2.22 -8.83
N HIS A 89 -8.40 -1.83 -8.60
CA HIS A 89 -7.25 -2.71 -8.49
C HIS A 89 -6.95 -3.05 -7.03
N ARG A 90 -7.71 -4.01 -6.50
CA ARG A 90 -7.51 -4.53 -5.14
C ARG A 90 -6.41 -5.57 -5.07
N ASP A 91 -5.91 -5.85 -3.88
CA ASP A 91 -5.13 -7.06 -3.63
C ASP A 91 -5.96 -8.36 -3.82
N LEU A 92 -5.33 -9.51 -3.63
CA LEU A 92 -6.01 -10.81 -3.73
C LEU A 92 -6.62 -11.29 -2.41
N ALA A 93 -6.84 -10.41 -1.43
CA ALA A 93 -7.43 -10.77 -0.16
C ALA A 93 -8.84 -11.35 -0.34
N SER A 94 -9.16 -12.40 0.42
CA SER A 94 -10.45 -13.10 0.31
C SER A 94 -11.65 -12.20 0.61
N ALA A 95 -11.49 -11.24 1.53
CA ALA A 95 -12.52 -10.27 1.88
C ALA A 95 -13.02 -9.46 0.66
N HIS A 96 -12.09 -9.09 -0.23
CA HIS A 96 -12.36 -8.29 -1.44
C HIS A 96 -13.16 -9.01 -2.53
N TYR A 97 -13.25 -10.34 -2.44
CA TYR A 97 -13.94 -11.20 -3.41
C TYR A 97 -15.12 -11.97 -2.77
N SER A 98 -15.54 -11.60 -1.56
CA SER A 98 -16.75 -12.12 -0.95
C SER A 98 -18.01 -11.78 -1.77
N ASN A 99 -19.05 -12.61 -1.68
CA ASN A 99 -20.28 -12.41 -2.46
C ASN A 99 -20.94 -11.07 -2.14
N LEU A 100 -21.04 -10.73 -0.85
CA LEU A 100 -21.58 -9.46 -0.38
C LEU A 100 -20.89 -8.24 -1.03
N VAL A 101 -19.55 -8.27 -1.13
CA VAL A 101 -18.79 -7.17 -1.75
C VAL A 101 -19.02 -7.11 -3.25
N LYS A 102 -19.11 -8.27 -3.93
CA LYS A 102 -19.42 -8.32 -5.37
C LYS A 102 -20.81 -7.79 -5.67
N GLU A 103 -21.81 -8.21 -4.89
CA GLU A 103 -23.19 -7.74 -4.99
C GLU A 103 -23.26 -6.23 -4.79
N ARG A 104 -22.60 -5.71 -3.75
CA ARG A 104 -22.58 -4.26 -3.47
C ARG A 104 -21.93 -3.44 -4.58
N LEU A 105 -20.86 -3.94 -5.19
CA LEU A 105 -20.21 -3.26 -6.32
C LEU A 105 -21.05 -3.33 -7.59
N HIS A 106 -21.72 -4.46 -7.82
CA HIS A 106 -22.65 -4.62 -8.92
C HIS A 106 -23.84 -3.65 -8.79
N GLU A 107 -24.45 -3.54 -7.61
CA GLU A 107 -25.49 -2.53 -7.31
C GLU A 107 -25.03 -1.09 -7.59
N LYS A 108 -23.74 -0.81 -7.39
CA LYS A 108 -23.15 0.51 -7.60
C LYS A 108 -22.61 0.73 -9.01
N ASN A 109 -22.79 -0.23 -9.92
CA ASN A 109 -22.25 -0.22 -11.29
C ASN A 109 -20.73 0.02 -11.32
N VAL A 110 -20.00 -0.50 -10.33
CA VAL A 110 -18.54 -0.38 -10.28
C VAL A 110 -17.90 -1.63 -10.89
N PRO A 111 -17.18 -1.52 -12.02
CA PRO A 111 -16.56 -2.66 -12.67
C PRO A 111 -15.41 -3.23 -11.81
N LEU A 112 -15.50 -4.52 -11.49
CA LEU A 112 -14.50 -5.25 -10.70
C LEU A 112 -13.59 -6.09 -11.60
N VAL A 113 -12.28 -6.04 -11.37
CA VAL A 113 -11.34 -6.97 -12.01
C VAL A 113 -11.53 -8.36 -11.42
N ALA A 114 -11.88 -9.31 -12.28
CA ALA A 114 -12.01 -10.70 -11.88
C ALA A 114 -10.68 -11.23 -11.31
N ARG A 115 -10.76 -12.07 -10.28
CA ARG A 115 -9.58 -12.55 -9.53
C ARG A 115 -8.52 -13.19 -10.42
N GLN A 116 -8.94 -13.84 -11.50
CA GLN A 116 -8.08 -14.47 -12.49
C GLN A 116 -7.30 -13.47 -13.36
N ASP A 117 -7.81 -12.25 -13.53
CA ASP A 117 -7.24 -11.20 -14.38
C ASP A 117 -6.41 -10.18 -13.60
N ASN A 118 -6.54 -10.15 -12.28
CA ASN A 118 -5.70 -9.37 -11.39
C ASN A 118 -4.29 -9.97 -11.35
N PRO A 119 -3.21 -9.23 -11.66
CA PRO A 119 -1.85 -9.75 -11.58
C PRO A 119 -1.47 -10.05 -10.11
N PRO A 120 -1.22 -11.33 -9.74
CA PRO A 120 -0.80 -11.66 -8.38
C PRO A 120 0.61 -11.14 -8.10
N ASN A 121 0.87 -10.71 -6.86
CA ASN A 121 2.22 -10.42 -6.35
C ASN A 121 3.01 -9.40 -7.20
N VAL A 122 2.36 -8.31 -7.62
CA VAL A 122 3.01 -7.21 -8.36
C VAL A 122 2.93 -5.88 -7.58
N PRO A 123 3.44 -5.81 -6.33
CA PRO A 123 3.44 -4.57 -5.55
C PRO A 123 4.21 -3.45 -6.23
N GLN A 124 5.23 -3.76 -7.03
CA GLN A 124 6.02 -2.77 -7.77
C GLN A 124 5.19 -2.00 -8.83
N ALA A 125 4.05 -2.55 -9.28
CA ALA A 125 3.11 -1.84 -10.13
C ALA A 125 2.25 -0.83 -9.36
N ARG A 126 2.15 -0.99 -8.04
CA ARG A 126 1.28 -0.21 -7.15
C ARG A 126 2.08 0.91 -6.50
N SER A 127 1.87 2.13 -6.97
CA SER A 127 2.53 3.31 -6.41
C SER A 127 2.05 3.67 -4.99
N ILE A 128 1.01 2.99 -4.45
CA ILE A 128 0.48 3.23 -3.10
C ILE A 128 1.49 2.93 -2.00
N GLU A 129 2.41 1.97 -2.21
CA GLU A 129 3.52 1.69 -1.28
C GLU A 129 4.45 2.90 -1.11
N THR A 130 4.72 3.62 -2.21
CA THR A 130 5.50 4.87 -2.16
C THR A 130 4.74 5.95 -1.40
N VAL A 131 3.42 6.04 -1.59
CA VAL A 131 2.56 7.00 -0.87
C VAL A 131 2.54 6.70 0.63
N TRP A 132 2.49 5.42 1.01
CA TRP A 132 2.63 5.01 2.41
C TRP A 132 3.95 5.45 3.02
N ALA A 133 5.08 5.22 2.33
CA ALA A 133 6.39 5.63 2.82
C ALA A 133 6.50 7.16 2.99
N LEU A 134 5.94 7.93 2.05
CA LEU A 134 5.90 9.39 2.14
C LEU A 134 5.03 9.87 3.30
N LEU A 135 3.90 9.20 3.54
CA LEU A 135 2.97 9.55 4.62
C LEU A 135 3.61 9.24 5.96
N GLU A 136 4.23 8.06 6.09
CA GLU A 136 4.95 7.64 7.27
C GLU A 136 6.05 8.65 7.65
N ARG A 137 6.86 9.06 6.68
CA ARG A 137 7.89 10.09 6.87
C ARG A 137 7.31 11.42 7.35
N LYS A 138 6.18 11.88 6.78
CA LYS A 138 5.52 13.13 7.20
C LYS A 138 4.87 13.04 8.58
N VAL A 139 4.28 11.90 8.91
CA VAL A 139 3.57 11.68 10.17
C VAL A 139 4.56 11.76 11.33
N TYR A 140 5.68 11.05 11.22
CA TYR A 140 6.71 10.96 12.27
C TYR A 140 7.86 11.97 12.12
N GLU A 141 7.70 12.97 11.24
CA GLU A 141 8.66 14.06 11.08
C GLU A 141 9.01 14.70 12.44
N ASN A 142 10.29 15.02 12.66
CA ASN A 142 10.82 15.54 13.93
C ASN A 142 10.62 14.61 15.13
N ASN A 143 10.67 13.29 14.92
CA ASN A 143 10.44 12.26 15.94
C ASN A 143 9.07 12.44 16.64
N TRP A 144 8.06 12.86 15.88
CA TRP A 144 6.73 13.03 16.44
C TRP A 144 6.14 11.69 16.87
N GLU A 145 5.59 11.64 18.09
CA GLU A 145 4.88 10.50 18.64
C GLU A 145 3.50 10.93 19.13
N ALA A 146 2.52 10.03 19.04
CA ALA A 146 1.16 10.30 19.49
C ALA A 146 0.96 9.89 20.94
N GLU A 147 0.36 10.78 21.74
CA GLU A 147 -0.06 10.47 23.12
C GLU A 147 -1.25 9.49 23.17
N ASN A 148 -2.14 9.55 22.18
CA ASN A 148 -3.33 8.73 22.08
C ASN A 148 -3.78 8.55 20.62
N LEU A 149 -4.73 7.63 20.40
CA LEU A 149 -5.22 7.27 19.06
C LEU A 149 -5.95 8.43 18.36
N ASP A 150 -6.63 9.32 19.09
CA ASP A 150 -7.37 10.44 18.49
C ASP A 150 -6.44 11.54 17.97
N ALA A 151 -5.44 11.90 18.78
CA ALA A 151 -4.35 12.77 18.34
C ALA A 151 -3.63 12.17 17.12
N PHE A 152 -3.42 10.86 17.14
CA PHE A 152 -2.78 10.16 16.03
C PHE A 152 -3.60 10.20 14.74
N ALA A 153 -4.89 9.88 14.82
CA ALA A 153 -5.79 9.92 13.68
C ALA A 153 -5.89 11.33 13.07
N ARG A 154 -5.93 12.38 13.91
CA ARG A 154 -5.91 13.78 13.46
C ARG A 154 -4.62 14.12 12.71
N ARG A 155 -3.46 13.72 13.25
CA ARG A 155 -2.16 13.92 12.61
C ARG A 155 -2.08 13.26 11.24
N ILE A 156 -2.48 11.99 11.13
CA ILE A 156 -2.48 11.25 9.86
C ILE A 156 -3.37 11.96 8.84
N LYS A 157 -4.60 12.33 9.21
CA LYS A 157 -5.52 13.07 8.34
C LYS A 157 -4.95 14.41 7.90
N GLN A 158 -4.32 15.16 8.80
CA GLN A 158 -3.68 16.42 8.48
C GLN A 158 -2.54 16.23 7.48
N LYS A 159 -1.64 15.27 7.71
CA LYS A 159 -0.50 15.00 6.82
C LYS A 159 -0.89 14.44 5.46
N ALA A 160 -1.93 13.63 5.39
CA ALA A 160 -2.48 13.16 4.12
C ALA A 160 -3.01 14.33 3.25
N LYS A 161 -3.59 15.36 3.87
CA LYS A 161 -4.08 16.56 3.15
C LYS A 161 -2.97 17.44 2.59
N GLU A 162 -1.73 17.30 3.08
CA GLU A 162 -0.56 18.05 2.57
C GLU A 162 0.01 17.46 1.27
N PHE A 163 -0.48 16.31 0.82
CA PHE A 163 -0.01 15.73 -0.43
C PHE A 163 -0.50 16.52 -1.64
N ASP A 164 0.45 16.83 -2.54
CA ASP A 164 0.14 17.43 -3.81
C ASP A 164 -0.71 16.46 -4.65
N GLN A 165 -1.88 16.94 -5.08
CA GLN A 165 -2.79 16.17 -5.92
C GLN A 165 -2.15 15.81 -7.26
N ASN A 166 -1.33 16.69 -7.84
CA ASN A 166 -0.66 16.41 -9.12
C ASN A 166 0.35 15.27 -8.98
N MET A 167 1.09 15.24 -7.87
CA MET A 167 1.99 14.12 -7.54
C MET A 167 1.22 12.80 -7.43
N LEU A 168 0.09 12.77 -6.72
CA LEU A 168 -0.72 11.57 -6.56
C LEU A 168 -1.31 11.10 -7.90
N GLN A 169 -1.81 12.02 -8.73
CA GLN A 169 -2.31 11.70 -10.07
C GLN A 169 -1.21 11.10 -10.96
N ALA A 170 -0.04 11.74 -11.00
CA ALA A 170 1.11 11.24 -11.77
C ALA A 170 1.54 9.83 -11.33
N MET A 171 1.45 9.53 -10.02
CA MET A 171 1.75 8.19 -9.49
C MET A 171 0.76 7.12 -9.98
N VAL A 172 -0.53 7.46 -10.11
CA VAL A 172 -1.56 6.55 -10.65
C VAL A 172 -1.42 6.40 -12.17
N GLU A 173 -1.23 7.50 -12.91
CA GLU A 173 -1.02 7.47 -14.36
C GLU A 173 0.23 6.64 -14.74
N GLY A 174 1.27 6.68 -13.89
CA GLY A 174 2.48 5.89 -14.03
C GLY A 174 2.25 4.36 -13.99
N VAL A 175 1.16 3.89 -13.38
CA VAL A 175 0.81 2.45 -13.30
C VAL A 175 0.72 1.85 -14.71
N ARG A 176 0.10 2.58 -15.65
CA ARG A 176 -0.03 2.12 -17.05
C ARG A 176 1.34 1.86 -17.68
N LYS A 177 2.31 2.75 -17.45
CA LYS A 177 3.69 2.61 -17.97
C LYS A 177 4.39 1.41 -17.34
N LYS A 178 4.24 1.20 -16.03
CA LYS A 178 4.79 0.05 -15.30
C LYS A 178 4.21 -1.28 -15.81
N LEU A 179 2.89 -1.37 -15.96
CA LEU A 179 2.22 -2.57 -16.48
C LEU A 179 2.68 -2.91 -17.90
N ARG A 180 2.91 -1.90 -18.76
CA ARG A 180 3.45 -2.09 -20.11
C ARG A 180 4.87 -2.67 -20.08
N ALA A 181 5.76 -2.09 -19.29
CA ALA A 181 7.14 -2.58 -19.14
C ALA A 181 7.15 -4.02 -18.63
N MET A 182 6.38 -4.30 -17.57
CA MET A 182 6.26 -5.66 -17.02
C MET A 182 5.79 -6.69 -18.03
N TRP A 183 4.82 -6.32 -18.85
CA TRP A 183 4.29 -7.20 -19.88
C TRP A 183 5.32 -7.43 -21.01
N ARG A 184 5.98 -6.38 -21.50
CA ARG A 184 6.92 -6.46 -22.63
C ARG A 184 8.27 -7.04 -22.23
N ASP A 185 8.87 -6.48 -21.20
CA ASP A 185 10.29 -6.62 -20.87
C ASP A 185 10.52 -7.57 -19.68
N GLY A 186 9.43 -7.99 -19.01
CA GLY A 186 9.44 -8.94 -17.88
C GLY A 186 9.07 -8.28 -16.55
N LEU A 187 8.60 -9.05 -15.57
CA LEU A 187 8.03 -8.52 -14.31
C LEU A 187 8.98 -7.64 -13.49
N TYR A 188 10.28 -7.84 -13.67
CA TYR A 188 11.34 -7.13 -12.94
C TYR A 188 11.90 -5.92 -13.70
N SER A 189 11.32 -5.56 -14.85
CA SER A 189 11.78 -4.42 -15.69
C SER A 189 11.56 -3.03 -15.10
N VAL A 190 10.89 -2.93 -13.95
CA VAL A 190 10.55 -1.66 -13.30
C VAL A 190 11.37 -1.40 -12.02
N PHE A 191 12.35 -2.26 -11.74
CA PHE A 191 13.35 -2.06 -10.69
C PHE A 191 14.52 -1.23 -11.22
#